data_AF-A0A3M1Z3A3-F1
#
_entry.id   AF-A0A3M1Z3A3-F1
#
_cell.length_a   1.000
_cell.length_b   1.000
_cell.length_c   1.000
_cell.angle_alpha   90.00
_cell.angle_beta   90.00
_cell.angle_gamma   90.00
#
_symmetry.space_group_name_H-M   'P 1'
#
loop_
_entity.id
_entity.type
_entity.pdbx_description
1 polymer ?
#
loop_
_entity_poly.entity_id
_entity_poly.type
_entity_poly.pdbx_seq_one_letter_code
_entity_poly.pdbx_strand_id
1 'polypeptide(L)'
;MMKTTVQENQKEKLIDAVLKEYQKNGFESEKLIELLKELREYFLAQENPLLTKTCRLVYEYIEQNKDFDVVPEIEDEEGEILEIPEGTTPFEYLMELIRHSDNKFNIEEIKAFRSELQGY
;
A
#
# COMPACT_ATOMS: atom_id res chain seq x y z
N MET A 1 4.92 3.29 26.49
CA MET A 1 6.10 3.38 25.61
C MET A 1 6.50 2.05 24.96
N MET A 2 6.22 0.86 25.54
CA MET A 2 6.59 -0.43 24.91
C MET A 2 5.65 -0.94 23.79
N LYS A 3 4.36 -0.54 23.78
CA LYS A 3 3.40 -1.03 22.76
C LYS A 3 3.68 -0.48 21.36
N THR A 4 4.09 0.79 21.28
CA THR A 4 4.34 1.51 20.01
C THR A 4 5.48 0.87 19.21
N THR A 5 6.62 0.57 19.86
CA THR A 5 7.79 -0.04 19.19
C THR A 5 7.54 -1.48 18.70
N VAL A 6 6.67 -2.25 19.35
CA VAL A 6 6.38 -3.63 18.92
C VAL A 6 5.45 -3.65 17.71
N GLN A 7 4.46 -2.75 17.67
CA GLN A 7 3.52 -2.63 16.55
C GLN A 7 4.18 -2.08 15.30
N GLU A 8 5.06 -1.08 15.41
CA GLU A 8 5.86 -0.56 14.29
C GLU A 8 6.72 -1.66 13.67
N ASN A 9 7.40 -2.45 14.50
CA ASN A 9 8.17 -3.62 14.04
C ASN A 9 7.32 -4.69 13.35
N GLN A 10 6.01 -4.76 13.61
CA GLN A 10 5.10 -5.70 12.93
C GLN A 10 4.66 -5.17 11.56
N LYS A 11 4.34 -3.88 11.44
CA LYS A 11 4.04 -3.22 10.16
C LYS A 11 5.19 -3.42 9.17
N GLU A 12 6.41 -3.08 9.60
CA GLU A 12 7.62 -3.20 8.76
C GLU A 12 7.81 -4.63 8.24
N LYS A 13 7.67 -5.63 9.12
CA LYS A 13 7.80 -7.05 8.74
C LYS A 13 6.75 -7.51 7.73
N LEU A 14 5.51 -7.05 7.88
CA LEU A 14 4.43 -7.41 6.95
C LEU A 14 4.68 -6.78 5.57
N ILE A 15 5.09 -5.52 5.53
CA ILE A 15 5.43 -4.83 4.27
C ILE A 15 6.64 -5.47 3.60
N ASP A 16 7.70 -5.79 4.36
CA ASP A 16 8.86 -6.51 3.83
C ASP A 16 8.49 -7.88 3.26
N ALA A 17 7.57 -8.60 3.93
CA ALA A 17 7.07 -9.88 3.44
C ALA A 17 6.28 -9.73 2.13
N VAL A 18 5.40 -8.72 2.05
CA VAL A 18 4.64 -8.39 0.83
C VAL A 18 5.57 -8.08 -0.34
N LEU A 19 6.52 -7.14 -0.15
CA LEU A 19 7.47 -6.74 -1.18
C LEU A 19 8.35 -7.90 -1.63
N LYS A 20 8.86 -8.70 -0.68
CA LYS A 20 9.69 -9.86 -1.01
C LYS A 20 8.92 -10.93 -1.77
N GLU A 21 7.66 -11.16 -1.42
CA GLU A 21 6.80 -12.11 -2.13
C GLU A 21 6.49 -11.62 -3.56
N TYR A 22 6.15 -10.34 -3.69
CA TYR A 22 5.95 -9.68 -4.98
C TYR A 22 7.19 -9.77 -5.88
N GLN A 23 8.36 -9.37 -5.39
CA GLN A 23 9.60 -9.39 -6.18
C GLN A 23 10.01 -10.80 -6.61
N LYS A 24 9.65 -11.82 -5.83
CA LYS A 24 9.99 -13.21 -6.13
C LYS A 24 9.02 -13.86 -7.11
N ASN A 25 7.72 -13.64 -6.92
CA ASN A 25 6.66 -14.44 -7.54
C ASN A 25 5.62 -13.61 -8.33
N GLY A 26 5.73 -12.28 -8.30
CA GLY A 26 4.82 -11.37 -9.00
C GLY A 26 3.39 -11.37 -8.47
N PHE A 27 2.48 -10.80 -9.26
CA PHE A 27 1.07 -10.62 -8.92
C PHE A 27 0.22 -11.90 -9.04
N GLU A 28 0.75 -12.96 -9.65
CA GLU A 28 0.08 -14.27 -9.68
C GLU A 28 0.20 -15.05 -8.37
N SER A 29 1.02 -14.59 -7.42
CA SER A 29 1.21 -15.27 -6.13
C SER A 29 -0.04 -15.22 -5.25
N GLU A 30 -0.63 -16.37 -4.95
CA GLU A 30 -1.70 -16.50 -3.94
C GLU A 30 -1.23 -16.02 -2.56
N LYS A 31 0.05 -16.25 -2.23
CA LYS A 31 0.64 -15.84 -0.96
C LYS A 31 0.79 -14.31 -0.85
N LEU A 32 0.97 -13.60 -1.97
CA LEU A 32 0.97 -12.14 -1.95
C LEU A 32 -0.39 -11.61 -1.46
N ILE A 33 -1.48 -12.22 -1.93
CA ILE A 33 -2.85 -11.87 -1.52
C ILE A 33 -3.07 -12.17 -0.04
N GLU A 34 -2.61 -13.32 0.47
CA GLU A 34 -2.68 -13.66 1.88
C GLU A 34 -1.96 -12.61 2.75
N LEU A 35 -0.74 -12.22 2.37
CA LEU A 35 0.04 -11.21 3.08
C LEU A 35 -0.62 -9.82 3.06
N LEU A 36 -1.25 -9.43 1.95
CA LEU A 36 -2.01 -8.19 1.87
C LEU A 36 -3.27 -8.22 2.75
N LYS A 37 -3.93 -9.37 2.87
CA LYS A 37 -5.06 -9.57 3.80
C LYS A 37 -4.59 -9.50 5.25
N GLU A 38 -3.43 -10.06 5.59
CA GLU A 38 -2.81 -9.91 6.92
C GLU A 38 -2.45 -8.46 7.22
N LEU A 39 -1.88 -7.72 6.26
CA LEU A 39 -1.58 -6.30 6.40
C LEU A 39 -2.85 -5.46 6.63
N ARG A 40 -3.96 -5.81 5.96
CA ARG A 40 -5.27 -5.20 6.22
C ARG A 40 -5.74 -5.43 7.66
N GLU A 41 -5.68 -6.67 8.15
CA GLU A 41 -6.09 -7.00 9.52
C GLU A 41 -5.23 -6.27 10.57
N TYR A 42 -3.94 -6.10 10.30
CA TYR A 42 -3.07 -5.27 11.12
C TYR A 42 -3.59 -3.83 11.23
N PHE A 43 -3.91 -3.17 10.12
CA PHE A 43 -4.41 -1.79 10.13
C PHE A 43 -5.83 -1.67 10.70
N LEU A 44 -6.66 -2.70 10.54
CA LEU A 44 -7.97 -2.77 11.18
C LEU A 44 -7.83 -2.78 12.71
N ALA A 45 -6.89 -3.56 13.24
CA ALA A 45 -6.61 -3.62 14.68
C ALA A 45 -6.01 -2.31 15.23
N GLN A 46 -5.42 -1.46 14.38
CA GLN A 46 -4.97 -0.12 14.73
C GLN A 46 -6.06 0.96 14.57
N GLU A 47 -7.29 0.57 14.22
CA GLU A 47 -8.39 1.50 13.94
C GLU A 47 -8.03 2.53 12.84
N ASN A 48 -7.25 2.13 11.84
CA ASN A 48 -6.87 2.97 10.70
C ASN A 48 -7.75 2.66 9.47
N PRO A 49 -8.88 3.37 9.29
CA PRO A 49 -9.84 3.06 8.22
C PRO A 49 -9.28 3.34 6.83
N LEU A 50 -8.37 4.32 6.69
CA LEU A 50 -7.75 4.64 5.41
C LEU A 50 -6.94 3.45 4.91
N LEU A 51 -5.95 3.01 5.69
CA LEU A 51 -5.05 1.93 5.30
C LEU A 51 -5.77 0.58 5.22
N THR A 52 -6.74 0.32 6.11
CA THR A 52 -7.60 -0.87 6.03
C THR A 52 -8.33 -0.95 4.68
N LYS A 53 -8.91 0.18 4.22
CA LYS A 53 -9.62 0.23 2.95
C LYS A 53 -8.67 0.17 1.76
N THR A 54 -7.54 0.87 1.81
CA THR A 54 -6.53 0.83 0.75
C THR A 54 -6.00 -0.59 0.56
N CYS A 55 -5.54 -1.27 1.62
CA CYS A 55 -5.07 -2.65 1.53
C CYS A 55 -6.14 -3.60 0.96
N ARG A 56 -7.42 -3.40 1.32
CA ARG A 56 -8.54 -4.14 0.73
C ARG A 56 -8.59 -4.00 -0.78
N LEU A 57 -8.64 -2.76 -1.26
CA LEU A 57 -8.78 -2.48 -2.68
C LEU A 57 -7.55 -2.97 -3.46
N VAL A 58 -6.36 -2.85 -2.90
CA VAL A 58 -5.12 -3.34 -3.51
C VAL A 58 -5.20 -4.84 -3.78
N TYR A 59 -5.54 -5.66 -2.79
CA TYR A 59 -5.61 -7.11 -3.04
C TYR A 59 -6.80 -7.47 -3.94
N GLU A 60 -7.93 -6.77 -3.86
CA GLU A 60 -9.09 -7.02 -4.74
C GLU A 60 -8.73 -6.73 -6.21
N TYR A 61 -7.97 -5.66 -6.45
CA TYR A 61 -7.46 -5.31 -7.78
C TYR A 61 -6.50 -6.37 -8.31
N ILE A 62 -5.51 -6.76 -7.50
CA ILE A 62 -4.53 -7.78 -7.90
C ILE A 62 -5.20 -9.15 -8.12
N GLU A 63 -6.17 -9.52 -7.28
CA GLU A 63 -6.95 -10.76 -7.45
C GLU A 63 -7.67 -10.80 -8.81
N GLN A 64 -8.24 -9.67 -9.23
CA GLN A 64 -9.01 -9.55 -10.48
C GLN A 64 -8.13 -9.43 -11.73
N ASN A 65 -7.08 -8.60 -11.66
CA ASN A 65 -6.30 -8.21 -12.83
C ASN A 65 -4.98 -8.98 -12.98
N LYS A 66 -4.49 -9.61 -11.90
CA LYS A 66 -3.14 -10.20 -11.84
C LYS A 66 -2.04 -9.19 -12.19
N ASP A 67 -2.30 -7.92 -11.91
CA ASP A 67 -1.41 -6.80 -12.16
C ASP A 67 -1.66 -5.67 -11.13
N PHE A 68 -0.77 -4.68 -11.11
CA PHE A 68 -0.94 -3.42 -10.41
C PHE A 68 -0.23 -2.28 -11.16
N ASP A 69 -1.01 -1.60 -12.00
CA ASP A 69 -0.62 -0.51 -12.89
C ASP A 69 -1.31 0.82 -12.53
N VAL A 70 -1.88 0.91 -11.32
CA VAL A 70 -2.60 2.10 -10.86
C VAL A 70 -1.62 3.22 -10.56
N VAL A 71 -1.77 4.34 -11.26
CA VAL A 71 -1.04 5.60 -11.01
C VAL A 71 -2.06 6.71 -10.80
N PRO A 72 -2.05 7.42 -9.65
CA PRO A 72 -2.96 8.53 -9.42
C PRO A 72 -2.59 9.72 -10.30
N GLU A 73 -3.57 10.29 -11.01
CA GLU A 73 -3.42 11.57 -11.70
C GLU A 73 -3.86 12.70 -10.75
N ILE A 74 -3.02 13.05 -9.79
CA ILE A 74 -3.26 14.19 -8.90
C ILE A 74 -2.09 15.17 -8.92
N GLU A 75 -2.45 16.45 -8.92
CA GLU A 75 -1.56 17.57 -8.63
C GLU A 75 -1.60 17.86 -7.12
N ASP A 76 -0.44 18.08 -6.50
CA ASP A 76 -0.35 18.55 -5.12
C ASP A 76 -0.83 20.02 -4.97
N GLU A 77 -0.72 20.60 -3.77
CA GLU A 77 -1.16 21.99 -3.53
C GLU A 77 -0.37 23.01 -4.36
N GLU A 78 0.82 22.62 -4.82
CA GLU A 78 1.74 23.39 -5.65
C GLU A 78 1.54 23.16 -7.16
N GLY A 79 0.67 22.24 -7.56
CA GLY A 79 0.41 21.91 -8.96
C GLY A 79 1.38 20.87 -9.54
N GLU A 80 2.17 20.19 -8.70
CA GLU A 80 3.09 19.14 -9.14
C GLU A 80 2.36 17.80 -9.23
N ILE A 81 2.51 17.13 -10.37
CA ILE A 81 1.94 15.81 -10.59
C ILE A 81 2.71 14.80 -9.75
N LEU A 82 1.98 13.90 -9.09
CA LEU A 82 2.56 12.80 -8.35
C LEU A 82 3.38 11.90 -9.29
N GLU A 83 4.71 11.96 -9.15
CA GLU A 83 5.64 11.18 -9.96
C GLU A 83 6.11 9.94 -9.19
N ILE A 84 5.97 8.77 -9.83
CA ILE A 84 6.56 7.54 -9.32
C ILE A 84 8.06 7.57 -9.65
N PRO A 85 8.96 7.41 -8.66
CA PRO A 85 10.40 7.43 -8.91
C PRO A 85 10.84 6.41 -9.97
N GLU A 86 11.75 6.82 -10.85
CA GLU A 86 12.31 5.92 -11.87
C GLU A 86 12.87 4.64 -11.24
N GLY A 87 12.56 3.50 -11.86
CA GLY A 87 12.99 2.18 -11.38
C GLY A 87 12.14 1.60 -10.24
N THR A 88 11.04 2.27 -9.85
CA THR A 88 10.06 1.76 -8.88
C THR A 88 8.74 1.47 -9.59
N THR A 89 8.10 0.35 -9.23
CA THR A 89 6.74 0.07 -9.72
C THR A 89 5.68 0.83 -8.90
N PRO A 90 4.48 1.11 -9.44
CA PRO A 90 3.42 1.75 -8.66
C PRO A 90 3.05 1.00 -7.39
N PHE A 91 3.13 -0.34 -7.43
CA PHE A 91 2.89 -1.18 -6.26
C PHE A 91 3.96 -1.00 -5.18
N GLU A 92 5.24 -1.07 -5.54
CA GLU A 92 6.35 -0.86 -4.60
C GLU A 92 6.29 0.53 -3.97
N TYR A 93 5.97 1.53 -4.80
CA TYR A 93 5.80 2.90 -4.34
C TYR A 93 4.68 3.01 -3.30
N LEU A 94 3.49 2.50 -3.60
CA LEU A 94 2.37 2.50 -2.64
C LEU A 94 2.72 1.75 -1.34
N MET A 95 3.43 0.62 -1.41
CA MET A 95 3.87 -0.10 -0.20
C MET A 95 4.81 0.74 0.66
N GLU A 96 5.69 1.53 0.04
CA GLU A 96 6.60 2.43 0.77
C GLU A 96 5.88 3.64 1.36
N LEU A 97 4.87 4.19 0.67
CA LEU A 97 3.98 5.20 1.26
C LEU A 97 3.25 4.66 2.51
N ILE A 98 2.74 3.42 2.43
CA ILE A 98 2.08 2.74 3.56
C ILE A 98 3.08 2.49 4.71
N ARG A 99 4.33 2.14 4.38
CA ARG A 99 5.42 2.00 5.36
C ARG A 99 5.60 3.28 6.16
N HIS A 100 5.66 4.43 5.50
CA HIS A 100 5.87 5.73 6.15
C HIS A 100 4.57 6.53 6.28
N SER A 101 3.47 5.87 6.61
CA SER A 101 2.12 6.46 6.69
C SER A 101 1.90 7.40 7.90
N ASP A 102 2.92 7.64 8.71
CA ASP A 102 2.97 8.71 9.70
C ASP A 102 3.32 10.08 9.07
N ASN A 103 3.88 10.10 7.86
CA ASN A 103 4.10 11.32 7.09
C ASN A 103 2.79 11.79 6.43
N LYS A 104 2.40 13.04 6.71
CA LYS A 104 1.18 13.67 6.16
C LYS A 104 1.15 13.69 4.61
N PHE A 105 2.30 13.84 3.95
CA PHE A 105 2.37 13.87 2.49
C PHE A 105 2.03 12.50 1.91
N ASN A 106 2.64 11.45 2.45
CA ASN A 106 2.34 10.07 2.08
C ASN A 106 0.85 9.72 2.29
N ILE A 107 0.20 10.28 3.31
CA ILE A 107 -1.24 10.08 3.54
C ILE A 107 -2.09 10.66 2.41
N GLU A 108 -1.75 11.83 1.86
CA GLU A 108 -2.48 12.40 0.72
C GLU A 108 -2.30 11.53 -0.53
N GLU A 109 -1.08 11.08 -0.79
CA GLU A 109 -0.79 10.17 -1.90
C GLU A 109 -1.52 8.83 -1.77
N ILE A 110 -1.54 8.23 -0.58
CA ILE A 110 -2.31 7.01 -0.29
C ILE A 110 -3.81 7.23 -0.55
N LYS A 111 -4.36 8.40 -0.21
CA LYS A 111 -5.77 8.72 -0.51
C LYS A 111 -6.01 8.81 -2.01
N ALA A 112 -5.02 9.28 -2.79
CA ALA A 112 -5.11 9.34 -4.23
C ALA A 112 -5.12 7.93 -4.85
N PHE A 113 -4.15 7.08 -4.49
CA PHE A 113 -4.14 5.67 -4.88
C PHE A 113 -5.44 4.96 -4.52
N ARG A 114 -5.93 5.15 -3.30
CA ARG A 114 -7.22 4.60 -2.87
C ARG A 114 -8.37 5.10 -3.73
N SER A 115 -8.39 6.38 -4.10
CA SER A 115 -9.49 6.96 -4.86
C SER A 115 -9.51 6.42 -6.29
N GLU A 116 -8.36 6.25 -6.92
CA GLU A 116 -8.27 5.55 -8.21
C GLU A 116 -8.74 4.11 -8.10
N LEU A 117 -8.21 3.36 -7.13
CA LEU A 117 -8.62 1.97 -6.88
C LEU A 117 -10.12 1.81 -6.56
N GLN A 118 -10.84 2.86 -6.16
CA GLN A 118 -12.28 2.82 -5.96
C GLN A 118 -13.08 3.03 -7.25
N GLY A 119 -12.45 3.60 -8.29
CA GLY A 119 -13.05 3.88 -9.59
C GLY A 119 -12.94 2.73 -10.59
N TYR A 120 -12.01 1.80 -10.36
CA TYR A 120 -11.89 0.53 -11.08
C TYR A 120 -12.95 -0.49 -10.61
#